data_AF-A0A7N8YR49-F1
#
_entry.id   AF-A0A7N8YR49-F1
#
_cell.length_a   1.000
_cell.length_b   1.000
_cell.length_c   1.000
_cell.angle_alpha   90.00
_cell.angle_beta   90.00
_cell.angle_gamma   90.00
#
_symmetry.space_group_name_H-M   'P 1'
#
loop_
_entity.id
_entity.type
_entity.pdbx_description
1 polymer ?
#
loop_
_entity_poly.entity_id
_entity_poly.type
_entity_poly.pdbx_seq_one_letter_code
_entity_poly.pdbx_strand_id
1 'polypeptide(L)' 'MAEQHVKIAAGAVVCVESEIRGDVTIGPRTVVHPKARIIAEAGPIVIGEGNLIEEQALIINSLTSHDLLFK' A
#
# COMPACT_ATOMS: atom_id res chain seq x y z
N MET A 1 -0.95 -18.17 3.83
CA MET A 1 -0.33 -16.84 3.92
C MET A 1 -0.51 -16.20 2.56
N ALA A 2 -1.19 -15.05 2.45
CA ALA A 2 -1.38 -14.39 1.17
C ALA A 2 0.00 -13.98 0.61
N GLU A 3 0.30 -14.33 -0.63
CA GLU A 3 1.55 -13.94 -1.29
C GLU A 3 1.66 -12.42 -1.31
N GLN A 4 2.82 -11.90 -0.90
CA GLN A 4 3.10 -10.47 -0.99
C GLN A 4 3.27 -10.11 -2.46
N HIS A 5 2.39 -9.27 -2.99
CA HIS A 5 2.40 -8.88 -4.38
C HIS A 5 2.48 -7.36 -4.49
N VAL A 6 3.70 -6.81 -4.44
CA VAL A 6 3.92 -5.36 -4.61
C VAL A 6 4.26 -5.06 -6.08
N LYS A 7 3.39 -4.30 -6.76
CA LYS A 7 3.59 -3.80 -8.13
C LYS A 7 3.94 -2.32 -8.07
N ILE A 8 5.11 -1.96 -8.58
CA ILE A 8 5.51 -0.55 -8.71
C ILE A 8 5.64 -0.25 -10.20
N ALA A 9 4.81 0.65 -10.71
CA ALA A 9 4.86 1.05 -12.11
C ALA A 9 6.13 1.85 -12.41
N ALA A 10 6.59 1.77 -13.66
CA ALA A 10 7.70 2.59 -14.12
C ALA A 10 7.44 4.09 -13.89
N GLY A 11 8.44 4.79 -13.36
CA GLY A 11 8.34 6.22 -13.04
C GLY A 11 7.66 6.55 -11.72
N ALA A 12 7.22 5.56 -10.93
CA ALA A 12 6.93 5.76 -9.52
C ALA A 12 8.24 5.83 -8.72
N VAL A 13 8.27 6.67 -7.68
CA VAL A 13 9.40 6.82 -6.76
C VAL A 13 8.96 6.35 -5.39
N VAL A 14 9.56 5.27 -4.90
CA VAL A 14 9.20 4.68 -3.61
C VAL A 14 10.42 4.69 -2.71
N CYS A 15 10.31 5.37 -1.56
CA CYS A 15 11.39 5.41 -0.59
C CYS A 15 11.64 4.03 0.04
N VAL A 16 12.91 3.65 0.19
CA VAL A 16 13.32 2.39 0.85
C VAL A 16 12.89 2.30 2.32
N GLU A 17 12.67 3.45 2.97
CA GLU A 17 12.19 3.54 4.34
C GLU A 17 10.65 3.44 4.45
N SER A 18 9.94 3.31 3.33
CA SER A 18 8.50 3.07 3.36
C SER A 18 8.20 1.59 3.64
N GLU A 19 7.12 1.34 4.36
CA GLU A 19 6.64 0.01 4.67
C GLU A 19 5.47 -0.34 3.75
N ILE A 20 5.64 -1.32 2.87
CA ILE A 20 4.58 -1.79 1.98
C ILE A 20 4.37 -3.28 2.20
N ARG A 21 3.14 -3.67 2.54
CA ARG A 21 2.77 -5.05 2.88
C ARG A 21 1.49 -5.47 2.13
N GLY A 22 1.47 -6.73 1.68
CA GLY A 22 0.30 -7.35 1.05
C GLY A 22 0.23 -7.16 -0.46
N ASP A 23 -0.99 -7.16 -1.02
CA ASP A 23 -1.26 -6.88 -2.43
C ASP A 23 -1.41 -5.37 -2.64
N VAL A 24 -0.35 -4.73 -3.12
CA VAL A 24 -0.27 -3.28 -3.30
C VAL A 24 0.19 -2.96 -4.71
N THR A 25 -0.55 -2.10 -5.39
CA THR A 25 -0.17 -1.57 -6.70
C THR A 25 0.03 -0.06 -6.61
N ILE A 26 1.18 0.43 -7.09
CA ILE A 26 1.52 1.84 -7.17
C ILE A 26 1.61 2.26 -8.64
N GLY A 27 0.74 3.19 -9.02
CA GLY A 27 0.66 3.75 -10.37
C GLY A 27 1.86 4.65 -10.71
N PRO A 28 2.06 4.97 -12.01
CA PRO A 28 3.20 5.74 -12.48
C PRO A 28 3.18 7.17 -11.92
N ARG A 29 4.35 7.82 -11.85
CA ARG A 29 4.54 9.18 -11.32
C ARG A 29 4.07 9.41 -9.88
N THR A 30 3.75 8.35 -9.15
CA THR A 30 3.44 8.43 -7.73
C THR A 30 4.72 8.43 -6.91
N VAL A 31 4.78 9.30 -5.90
CA VAL A 31 5.91 9.43 -4.98
C VAL A 31 5.49 8.97 -3.59
N VAL A 32 6.27 8.08 -2.97
CA VAL A 32 6.10 7.64 -1.58
C VAL A 32 7.28 8.11 -0.75
N HIS A 33 7.00 9.02 0.19
CA HIS A 33 7.97 9.62 1.09
C HIS A 33 8.44 8.64 2.20
N PRO A 34 9.56 8.93 2.89
CA PRO A 34 10.07 8.08 3.97
C PRO A 34 9.01 7.79 5.05
N LYS A 35 9.09 6.61 5.67
CA LYS A 35 8.22 6.17 6.77
C LYS A 35 6.72 6.09 6.46
N ALA A 36 6.30 6.28 5.21
CA ALA A 36 4.94 5.97 4.79
C ALA A 36 4.68 4.47 4.94
N ARG A 37 3.46 4.09 5.33
CA ARG A 37 3.06 2.71 5.62
C ARG A 37 1.78 2.38 4.85
N ILE A 38 1.87 1.40 3.95
CA ILE A 38 0.77 0.94 3.09
C ILE A 38 0.57 -0.55 3.33
N ILE A 39 -0.53 -0.93 3.98
CA ILE A 39 -0.76 -2.30 4.50
C ILE A 39 -2.08 -2.85 3.96
N ALA A 40 -1.98 -3.83 3.06
CA ALA A 40 -3.11 -4.52 2.43
C ALA A 40 -3.32 -5.93 3.02
N GLU A 41 -4.15 -6.03 4.06
CA GLU A 41 -4.43 -7.28 4.80
C GLU A 41 -5.82 -7.87 4.49
N ALA A 42 -6.85 -7.04 4.33
CA ALA A 42 -8.22 -7.47 4.02
C ALA A 42 -8.51 -7.56 2.51
N GLY A 43 -7.69 -6.94 1.68
CA GLY A 43 -7.85 -6.86 0.23
C GLY A 43 -6.83 -5.91 -0.39
N PRO A 44 -6.77 -5.83 -1.72
CA PRO A 44 -5.74 -5.08 -2.43
C PRO A 44 -5.84 -3.57 -2.18
N ILE A 45 -4.70 -2.88 -2.20
CA ILE A 45 -4.63 -1.41 -2.24
C ILE A 45 -4.06 -1.00 -3.61
N VAL A 46 -4.82 -0.19 -4.35
CA VAL A 46 -4.40 0.33 -5.66
C VAL A 46 -4.28 1.85 -5.57
N ILE A 47 -3.05 2.33 -5.62
CA ILE A 47 -2.74 3.77 -5.72
C ILE A 47 -2.62 4.12 -7.21
N GLY A 48 -3.40 5.09 -7.65
CA GLY A 48 -3.42 5.55 -9.04
C GLY A 48 -2.17 6.34 -9.43
N GLU A 49 -2.23 6.98 -10.59
CA GLU A 49 -1.15 7.77 -11.17
C GLU A 49 -1.03 9.17 -10.53
N GLY A 50 0.20 9.67 -10.40
CA GLY A 50 0.48 11.08 -10.06
C GLY A 50 0.15 11.50 -8.63
N ASN A 51 0.19 10.57 -7.66
CA ASN A 51 -0.09 10.87 -6.26
C ASN A 51 1.18 11.18 -5.44
N LEU A 52 1.03 11.93 -4.36
CA LEU A 52 2.07 12.17 -3.36
C LEU A 52 1.63 11.54 -2.03
N ILE A 53 2.33 10.50 -1.59
CA ILE A 53 2.13 9.87 -0.29
C ILE A 53 3.19 10.41 0.65
N GLU A 54 2.80 11.36 1.48
CA GLU A 54 3.68 12.15 2.37
C GLU A 54 4.30 11.33 3.50
N GLU A 55 5.33 11.90 4.15
CA GLU A 55 6.04 11.25 5.25
C GLU A 55 5.07 10.82 6.36
N GLN A 56 5.28 9.62 6.91
CA GLN A 56 4.48 9.01 7.99
C GLN A 56 3.00 8.74 7.65
N ALA A 57 2.57 8.91 6.40
CA ALA A 57 1.22 8.54 5.98
C ALA A 57 0.92 7.07 6.27
N LEU A 58 -0.28 6.79 6.80
CA LEU A 58 -0.73 5.45 7.16
C LEU A 58 -1.98 5.08 6.37
N ILE A 59 -1.83 4.15 5.44
CA ILE A 59 -2.93 3.61 4.62
C ILE A 59 -3.05 2.12 4.94
N ILE A 60 -4.12 1.73 5.62
CA ILE A 60 -4.35 0.34 6.02
C ILE A 60 -5.72 -0.11 5.52
N ASN A 61 -5.72 -1.26 4.86
CA ASN A 61 -6.91 -2.06 4.61
C ASN A 61 -6.80 -3.36 5.43
N SER A 62 -7.31 -3.34 6.66
CA SER A 62 -7.21 -4.43 7.63
C SER A 62 -8.54 -5.14 7.84
N LEU A 63 -8.48 -6.43 8.19
CA LEU A 63 -9.68 -7.14 8.63
C LEU A 63 -10.09 -6.59 10.00
N THR A 64 -11.31 -6.10 10.11
CA THR A 64 -11.87 -5.74 11.41
C THR A 64 -12.46 -6.98 12.08
N SER A 65 -12.59 -6.97 13.41
CA SER A 65 -13.21 -8.08 14.16
C SER A 65 -14.62 -8.41 13.67
N HIS A 66 -15.32 -7.44 13.09
CA HIS A 66 -16.62 -7.65 12.46
C HIS A 66 -16.52 -8.51 11.19
N ASP A 67 -15.47 -8.34 10.37
CA ASP A 67 -15.27 -9.11 9.13
C ASP A 67 -14.95 -10.59 9.38
N LEU A 68 -14.45 -10.92 10.58
CA LEU A 68 -14.24 -12.31 11.01
C LEU A 68 -15.53 -13.01 11.45
N LEU A 69 -16.58 -12.26 11.83
CA LEU A 69 -17.85 -12.82 12.27
C LEU A 69 -18.76 -13.24 11.11
N PHE A 70 -18.53 -12.71 9.90
CA PHE A 70 -19.30 -13.03 8.68
C PHE A 70 -18.53 -13.87 7.65
N LYS A 71 -17.37 -14.42 8.05
CA LYS A 71 -16.60 -15.38 7.25
C LYS A 71 -16.94 -16.82 7.61
#